data_AF-A0A7Y2IQJ9-F1
#
_entry.id   AF-A0A7Y2IQJ9-F1
#
_cell.length_a   1.000
_cell.length_b   1.000
_cell.length_c   1.000
_cell.angle_alpha   90.00
_cell.angle_beta   90.00
_cell.angle_gamma   90.00
#
_symmetry.space_group_name_H-M   'P 1'
#
loop_
_entity.id
_entity.type
_entity.pdbx_description
1 polymer ?
#
loop_
_entity_poly.entity_id
_entity_poly.type
_entity_poly.pdbx_seq_one_letter_code
_entity_poly.pdbx_strand_id
1 'polypeptide(L)' 'MLFWHLGGTVAIARYAFRDERMDLRFLALGALLPDLIDKPIAYFVFERYNATRLWGHTLIFA' A
#
# COMPACT_ATOMS: atom_id res chain seq x y z
N MET A 1 -7.19 -1.53 1.85
CA MET A 1 -5.77 -1.95 1.98
C MET A 1 -4.91 -1.00 2.82
N LEU A 2 -5.14 0.32 2.78
CA LEU A 2 -4.31 1.33 3.47
C LEU A 2 -3.95 0.99 4.93
N PHE A 3 -4.96 0.71 5.76
CA PHE A 3 -4.74 0.41 7.18
C PHE A 3 -4.03 -0.93 7.40
N TRP A 4 -4.26 -1.92 6.53
CA TRP A 4 -3.56 -3.20 6.57
C TRP A 4 -2.10 -3.06 6.13
N HIS A 5 -1.83 -2.31 5.08
CA HIS A 5 -0.46 -2.05 4.61
C HIS A 5 0.32 -1.24 5.66
N LEU A 6 -0.22 -0.11 6.12
CA LEU A 6 0.43 0.69 7.17
C LEU A 6 0.60 -0.10 8.47
N GLY A 7 -0.47 -0.73 8.96
CA GLY A 7 -0.44 -1.48 10.21
C GLY A 7 0.47 -2.70 10.14
N GLY A 8 0.38 -3.48 9.06
CA GLY A 8 1.21 -4.65 8.81
C GLY A 8 2.68 -4.29 8.66
N THR A 9 3.02 -3.28 7.85
CA THR A 9 4.41 -2.82 7.70
C THR A 9 4.98 -2.31 9.01
N VAL A 10 4.24 -1.51 9.78
CA VAL A 10 4.70 -1.01 11.09
C VAL A 10 4.85 -2.17 12.08
N ALA A 11 3.90 -3.10 12.15
CA ALA A 11 3.96 -4.24 13.05
C ALA A 11 5.16 -5.14 12.75
N ILE A 12 5.38 -5.48 11.47
CA ILE A 12 6.52 -6.29 11.02
C ILE A 12 7.83 -5.56 11.32
N ALA A 13 7.93 -4.26 11.02
CA ALA A 13 9.14 -3.50 11.28
C ALA A 13 9.45 -3.41 12.79
N ARG A 14 8.46 -3.16 13.64
CA ARG A 14 8.62 -3.17 15.09
C ARG A 14 9.03 -4.55 15.61
N TYR A 15 8.44 -5.61 15.06
CA TYR A 15 8.79 -6.99 15.44
C TYR A 15 10.21 -7.38 15.03
N ALA A 16 10.63 -7.03 13.81
CA ALA A 16 11.92 -7.42 13.22
C ALA A 16 13.08 -6.60 13.78
N PHE A 17 12.95 -5.27 13.82
CA PHE A 17 14.04 -4.39 14.22
C PHE A 17 14.08 -4.13 15.72
N ARG A 18 12.92 -4.18 16.41
CA ARG A 18 12.76 -3.91 17.85
C ARG A 18 13.39 -2.60 18.33
N ASP A 19 13.65 -1.67 17.41
CA ASP A 19 14.18 -0.35 17.71
C ASP A 19 13.01 0.58 18.04
N GLU A 20 12.99 1.07 19.27
CA GLU A 20 11.99 2.01 19.75
C GLU A 20 12.13 3.41 19.12
N ARG A 21 13.37 3.79 18.77
CA ARG A 21 13.73 5.10 18.21
C ARG A 21 13.58 5.19 16.69
N MET A 22 13.27 4.08 16.04
CA MET A 22 13.04 4.02 14.60
C MET A 22 11.93 5.00 14.17
N ASP A 23 12.26 5.87 13.22
CA ASP A 23 11.30 6.82 12.66
C ASP A 23 10.32 6.10 11.71
N LEU A 24 9.11 5.88 12.21
CA LEU A 24 8.06 5.23 11.46
C LEU A 24 7.46 6.11 10.35
N ARG A 25 7.74 7.41 10.32
CA ARG A 25 7.15 8.32 9.32
C ARG A 25 7.66 8.00 7.92
N PHE A 26 8.98 7.83 7.78
CA PHE A 26 9.58 7.43 6.50
C PHE A 26 9.14 6.03 6.06
N LEU A 27 9.05 5.10 7.01
CA LEU A 27 8.54 3.76 6.76
C LEU A 27 7.09 3.80 6.26
N ALA A 28 6.22 4.57 6.92
CA ALA A 28 4.82 4.75 6.54
C ALA A 28 4.69 5.39 5.15
N LEU A 29 5.48 6.44 4.86
CA LEU A 29 5.49 7.07 3.53
C LEU A 29 5.92 6.08 2.44
N GLY A 30 6.97 5.30 2.69
CA GLY A 30 7.43 4.25 1.78
C GLY A 30 6.39 3.14 1.59
N ALA A 31 5.68 2.74 2.65
CA ALA A 31 4.64 1.72 2.60
C ALA A 31 3.40 2.16 1.81
N LEU A 32 3.13 3.46 1.75
CA LEU A 32 2.01 4.04 1.00
C LEU A 32 2.34 4.28 -0.48
N LEU A 33 3.62 4.34 -0.83
CA LEU A 33 4.08 4.65 -2.19
C LEU A 33 3.52 3.67 -3.25
N PRO A 34 3.54 2.34 -3.03
CA PRO A 34 3.02 1.38 -4.02
C PRO A 34 1.52 1.60 -4.26
N ASP A 35 0.75 1.78 -3.18
CA ASP A 35 -0.69 2.05 -3.23
C ASP A 35 -1.02 3.35 -3.99
N LEU A 36 -0.13 4.33 -3.97
CA LEU A 36 -0.28 5.60 -4.67
C LEU A 36 0.13 5.50 -6.14
N ILE A 37 1.10 4.65 -6.47
CA ILE A 37 1.62 4.45 -7.83
C ILE A 37 0.75 3.46 -8.62
N ASP A 38 0.34 2.36 -8.00
CA ASP A 38 -0.36 1.27 -8.67
C ASP A 38 -1.76 1.68 -9.13
N LYS A 39 -2.46 2.56 -8.39
CA LYS A 39 -3.83 2.97 -8.74
C LYS A 39 -3.91 3.82 -10.02
N PRO A 40 -3.10 4.90 -10.19
CA PRO A 40 -3.03 5.63 -11.45
C PRO A 40 -2.55 4.75 -12.61
N ILE A 41 -1.51 3.93 -12.40
CA ILE A 41 -1.03 3.02 -13.44
C ILE A 41 -2.15 2.07 -13.86
N ALA A 42 -2.87 1.48 -12.90
CA ALA A 42 -3.97 0.59 -13.21
C ALA A 42 -5.10 1.30 -13.96
N TYR A 43 -5.40 2.55 -13.59
CA TYR A 43 -6.35 3.39 -14.31
C TYR A 43 -5.91 3.59 -15.76
N PHE A 44 -4.72 4.14 -16.02
CA PHE A 44 -4.28 4.48 -17.38
C PHE A 44 -3.98 3.26 -18.26
N VAL A 45 -3.53 2.15 -17.69
CA VAL A 45 -3.09 0.97 -18.45
C VAL A 45 -4.22 -0.05 -18.64
N PHE A 46 -5.06 -0.27 -17.62
CA PHE A 46 -6.07 -1.34 -17.65
C PHE A 46 -7.50 -0.88 -17.92
N GLU A 47 -7.75 0.44 -18.04
CA GLU A 47 -9.05 0.97 -18.51
C GLU A 47 -9.42 0.44 -19.89
N ARG A 48 -8.44 0.33 -20.80
CA ARG A 48 -8.65 -0.23 -22.15
C ARG A 48 -9.18 -1.67 -22.15
N TYR A 49 -8.94 -2.42 -21.08
CA TYR A 49 -9.30 -3.83 -20.96
C TYR A 49 -10.55 -4.07 -20.10
N ASN A 50 -11.24 -3.00 -19.66
CA ASN A 50 -12.30 -3.06 -18.63
C ASN A 50 -11.87 -3.85 -17.37
N ALA A 51 -10.55 -3.93 -17.14
CA ALA A 51 -9.95 -4.77 -16.10
C ALA A 51 -9.37 -3.95 -14.94
N THR A 52 -9.53 -2.62 -14.97
CA THR A 52 -9.11 -1.69 -13.90
C THR A 52 -9.62 -2.13 -12.53
N ARG A 53 -10.80 -2.74 -12.49
CA ARG A 53 -11.42 -3.22 -11.24
C ARG A 53 -10.80 -4.53 -10.72
N LEU A 54 -10.23 -5.36 -11.60
CA LEU A 54 -9.53 -6.60 -11.24
C LEU A 54 -8.09 -6.32 -10.78
N TRP A 55 -7.42 -5.36 -11.42
CA TRP A 55 -6.01 -5.02 -11.14
C TRP A 55 -5.83 -3.90 -10.11
N GLY A 56 -6.84 -3.05 -9.90
CA GLY A 56 -6.82 -1.94 -8.94
C GLY A 56 -6.97 -2.35 -7.46
N HIS A 57 -6.84 -3.65 -7.14
CA HIS A 57 -6.98 -4.23 -5.81
C HIS A 57 -8.26 -3.79 -5.08
N THR A 58 -9.35 -4.49 -5.37
CA THR A 58 -10.63 -4.39 -4.66
C THR A 58 -10.44 -4.58 -3.15
N LEU A 59 -10.43 -3.46 -2.41
CA LEU A 59 -11.08 -3.34 -1.10
C LEU A 59 -11.55 -1.88 -0.83
N ILE A 60 -12.10 -1.19 -1.84
CA ILE A 60 -12.91 0.03 -1.61
C ILE A 60 -14.41 -0.33 -1.46
N PHE A 61 -14.79 -1.58 -1.78
CA PHE A 61 -16.15 -2.10 -1.61
C PHE A 61 -16.20 -3.55 -1.08
N ALA A 62 -15.16 -3.97 -0.37
CA ALA A 62 -15.01 -5.20 0.46
C ALA A 62 -13.77 -5.26 1.51
#